data_AF-A0A174F6K6-F1
#
_entry.id   AF-A0A174F6K6-F1
#
_cell.length_a   1.000
_cell.length_b   1.000
_cell.length_c   1.000
_cell.angle_alpha   90.00
_cell.angle_beta   90.00
_cell.angle_gamma   90.00
#
_symmetry.space_group_name_H-M   'P 1'
#
loop_
_entity.id
_entity.type
_entity.pdbx_description
1 polymer ?
#
loop_
_entity_poly.entity_id
_entity_poly.type
_entity_poly.pdbx_seq_one_letter_code
_entity_poly.pdbx_strand_id
1 'polypeptide(L)'
;MNVNLIPFSIYWFLFLILNVIYFIFPFLFFLLLPAVFVMILIWGICVFEIGRATIISSQTKRITRVMLAFLASLLTISINPIGMSLLDFINWGIIHSFTDHFSKADWVILLIHMLLFWLGEEIGYQNSKEND
;
A
#
# COMPACT_ATOMS: atom_id res chain seq x y z
N MET A 1 29.29 40.27 38.76
CA MET A 1 28.04 40.43 37.97
C MET A 1 27.33 39.09 37.94
N ASN A 2 26.09 39.01 38.39
CA ASN A 2 25.31 37.77 38.33
C ASN A 2 24.68 37.68 36.93
N VAL A 3 25.35 36.99 36.02
CA VAL A 3 24.93 36.92 34.62
C VAL A 3 23.84 35.86 34.51
N ASN A 4 22.64 36.26 34.09
CA ASN A 4 21.53 35.34 33.98
C ASN A 4 21.73 34.43 32.76
N LEU A 5 22.14 33.18 33.01
CA LEU A 5 22.49 32.18 31.99
C LEU A 5 21.26 31.42 31.44
N ILE A 6 20.07 31.67 31.98
CA ILE A 6 18.81 31.04 31.56
C ILE A 6 18.55 31.18 30.03
N PRO A 7 18.68 32.37 29.40
CA PRO A 7 18.42 32.49 27.96
C PRO A 7 19.46 31.73 27.12
N PHE A 8 20.72 31.70 27.55
CA PHE A 8 21.76 30.91 26.89
C PHE A 8 21.48 29.42 26.98
N SER A 9 21.08 28.93 28.16
CA SER A 9 20.75 27.51 28.37
C SER A 9 19.54 27.07 27.54
N ILE A 10 18.49 27.89 27.44
CA ILE A 10 17.32 27.60 26.59
C ILE A 10 17.71 27.50 25.11
N TYR A 11 18.51 28.45 24.61
CA TYR A 11 18.98 28.43 23.23
C TYR A 11 19.81 27.17 22.94
N TRP A 12 20.73 26.83 23.84
CA TRP A 12 21.58 25.65 23.69
C TRP A 12 20.79 24.34 23.70
N PHE A 13 19.77 24.26 24.55
CA PHE A 13 18.90 23.10 24.65
C PHE A 13 18.03 22.93 23.39
N LEU A 14 17.45 24.02 22.88
CA LEU A 14 16.71 24.00 21.61
C LEU A 14 17.60 23.60 20.44
N PHE A 15 18.83 24.11 20.39
CA PHE A 15 19.82 23.73 19.38
C PHE A 15 20.15 22.24 19.45
N LEU A 16 20.32 21.68 20.65
CA LEU A 16 20.54 20.23 20.85
C LEU A 16 19.38 19.39 20.33
N ILE A 17 18.14 19.74 20.70
CA ILE A 17 16.94 19.02 20.22
C ILE A 17 16.87 19.06 18.69
N LEU A 18 17.11 20.23 18.09
CA LEU A 18 17.06 20.39 16.64
C LEU A 18 18.10 19.51 15.94
N ASN A 19 19.33 19.46 16.47
CA ASN A 19 20.37 18.58 15.93
C ASN A 19 20.01 17.10 16.08
N VAL A 20 19.43 16.70 17.22
CA VAL A 20 18.98 15.31 17.45
C VAL A 20 17.89 14.93 16.44
N ILE A 21 16.89 15.78 16.23
CA ILE A 21 15.83 15.54 15.23
C ILE A 21 16.44 15.45 13.83
N TYR A 22 17.34 16.38 13.48
CA TYR A 22 17.97 16.43 12.16
C TYR A 22 18.84 15.19 11.89
N PHE A 23 19.39 14.55 12.92
CA PHE A 23 20.20 13.34 12.77
C PHE A 23 19.36 12.04 12.79
N ILE A 24 18.32 11.99 13.62
CA ILE A 24 17.46 10.81 13.76
C ILE A 24 16.52 10.64 12.55
N PHE A 25 15.96 11.73 12.03
CA PHE A 25 14.95 11.66 10.98
C PHE A 25 15.47 11.03 9.65
N PRO A 26 16.67 11.41 9.15
CA PRO A 26 17.26 10.75 7.98
C PRO A 26 17.61 9.28 8.23
N PHE A 27 18.03 8.95 9.45
CA PHE A 27 18.34 7.57 9.84
C PHE A 27 17.08 6.69 9.84
N LEU A 28 15.98 7.20 10.40
CA LEU A 28 14.69 6.50 10.40
C LEU A 28 14.17 6.29 8.97
N PHE A 29 14.32 7.30 8.10
CA PHE A 29 13.97 7.17 6.68
C PHE A 29 14.79 6.08 5.98
N PHE A 30 16.12 6.06 6.18
CA PHE A 30 16.98 5.01 5.64
C PHE A 30 16.65 3.62 6.18
N LEU A 31 16.16 3.52 7.41
CA LEU A 31 15.76 2.26 8.02
C LEU A 31 14.42 1.74 7.46
N LEU A 32 13.48 2.63 7.14
CA LEU A 32 12.16 2.29 6.59
C LEU A 32 12.20 2.01 5.08
N LEU A 33 13.12 2.63 4.35
CA LEU A 33 13.21 2.49 2.90
C LEU A 33 13.34 1.03 2.42
N PRO A 34 14.17 0.16 3.02
CA PRO A 34 14.22 -1.27 2.68
C PRO A 34 12.89 -2.00 2.91
N ALA A 35 12.17 -1.68 4.00
CA ALA A 35 10.90 -2.32 4.32
C ALA A 35 9.82 -1.96 3.28
N VAL A 36 9.72 -0.68 2.92
CA VAL A 36 8.81 -0.21 1.87
C VAL A 36 9.16 -0.83 0.52
N PHE A 37 10.46 -0.91 0.19
CA PHE A 37 10.91 -1.53 -1.05
C PHE A 37 10.52 -3.01 -1.14
N VAL A 38 10.77 -3.79 -0.08
CA VAL A 38 10.37 -5.21 -0.02
C VAL A 38 8.86 -5.36 -0.14
N MET A 39 8.08 -4.51 0.52
CA MET A 39 6.62 -4.53 0.46
C MET A 39 6.10 -4.26 -0.96
N ILE A 40 6.65 -3.26 -1.67
CA ILE A 40 6.29 -2.96 -3.06
C ILE A 40 6.67 -4.13 -3.97
N LEU A 41 7.84 -4.76 -3.77
CA LEU A 41 8.25 -5.92 -4.55
C LEU A 41 7.30 -7.11 -4.34
N ILE A 42 6.96 -7.43 -3.09
CA ILE A 42 6.00 -8.51 -2.78
C ILE A 42 4.65 -8.20 -3.41
N TRP A 43 4.15 -6.98 -3.28
CA TRP A 43 2.88 -6.57 -3.90
C TRP A 43 2.94 -6.71 -5.42
N GLY A 44 4.01 -6.25 -6.07
CA GLY A 44 4.20 -6.37 -7.52
C GLY A 44 4.23 -7.82 -8.00
N ILE A 45 4.92 -8.71 -7.26
CA ILE A 45 4.93 -10.15 -7.55
C ILE A 45 3.52 -10.72 -7.41
N CYS A 46 2.79 -10.37 -6.34
CA CYS A 46 1.41 -10.82 -6.14
C CYS A 46 0.48 -10.34 -7.28
N VAL A 47 0.56 -9.07 -7.68
CA VAL A 47 -0.22 -8.52 -8.81
C VAL A 47 0.13 -9.24 -10.10
N PHE A 48 1.41 -9.49 -10.36
CA PHE A 48 1.88 -10.19 -11.55
C PHE A 48 1.38 -11.64 -11.61
N GLU A 49 1.52 -12.39 -10.51
CA GLU A 49 1.05 -13.78 -10.44
C GLU A 49 -0.47 -13.87 -10.57
N ILE A 50 -1.23 -12.94 -9.97
CA ILE A 50 -2.68 -12.87 -10.15
C ILE A 50 -3.01 -12.53 -11.61
N GLY A 51 -2.37 -11.54 -12.22
CA GLY A 51 -2.59 -11.19 -13.63
C GLY A 51 -2.28 -12.34 -14.59
N ARG A 52 -1.21 -13.09 -14.32
CA ARG A 52 -0.85 -14.30 -15.06
C ARG A 52 -1.89 -15.41 -14.87
N ALA A 53 -2.34 -15.62 -13.63
CA ALA A 53 -3.40 -16.57 -13.32
C ALA A 53 -4.74 -16.18 -13.98
N THR A 54 -5.03 -14.87 -14.10
CA THR A 54 -6.19 -14.31 -14.81
C THR A 54 -6.16 -14.71 -16.28
N ILE A 55 -5.02 -14.53 -16.97
CA ILE A 55 -4.84 -14.91 -18.37
C ILE A 55 -5.00 -16.42 -18.58
N ILE A 56 -4.35 -17.24 -17.74
CA ILE A 56 -4.41 -18.70 -17.84
C ILE A 56 -5.83 -19.22 -17.49
N SER A 57 -6.49 -18.60 -16.52
CA SER A 57 -7.85 -18.98 -16.11
C SER A 57 -8.93 -18.56 -17.09
N SER A 58 -8.62 -17.68 -18.06
CA SER A 58 -9.58 -17.29 -19.11
C SER A 58 -10.15 -18.51 -19.84
N GLN A 59 -9.40 -19.61 -19.94
CA GLN A 59 -9.83 -20.89 -20.53
C GLN A 59 -10.55 -21.85 -19.54
N THR A 60 -10.82 -21.43 -18.31
CA THR A 60 -11.34 -22.29 -17.23
C THR A 60 -12.78 -21.93 -16.80
N LYS A 61 -13.30 -22.57 -15.75
CA LYS A 61 -14.69 -22.39 -15.28
C LYS A 61 -14.96 -20.93 -14.88
N ARG A 62 -16.15 -20.43 -15.22
CA ARG A 62 -16.62 -19.05 -14.93
C ARG A 62 -16.40 -18.59 -13.48
N ILE A 63 -16.50 -19.49 -12.50
CA ILE A 63 -16.31 -19.17 -11.07
C ILE A 63 -14.86 -18.75 -10.78
N THR A 64 -13.89 -19.46 -11.36
CA THR A 64 -12.45 -19.18 -11.15
C THR A 64 -12.11 -17.78 -11.66
N ARG A 65 -12.62 -17.41 -12.82
CA ARG A 65 -12.50 -16.07 -13.42
C ARG A 65 -13.03 -14.97 -12.51
N VAL A 66 -14.25 -15.14 -11.99
CA VAL A 66 -14.85 -14.16 -11.04
C VAL A 66 -14.03 -14.05 -9.75
N MET A 67 -13.54 -15.17 -9.20
CA MET A 67 -12.69 -15.14 -8.00
C MET A 67 -11.36 -14.42 -8.26
N LEU A 68 -10.77 -14.59 -9.43
CA LEU A 68 -9.51 -13.96 -9.82
C LEU A 68 -9.67 -12.46 -10.05
N ALA A 69 -10.72 -12.04 -10.75
CA ALA A 69 -11.07 -10.63 -10.91
C ALA A 69 -11.33 -9.94 -9.55
N PHE A 70 -12.00 -10.65 -8.62
CA PHE A 70 -12.19 -10.16 -7.25
C PHE A 70 -10.86 -10.03 -6.50
N LEU A 71 -10.00 -11.03 -6.56
CA LEU A 71 -8.70 -11.01 -5.87
C LEU A 71 -7.78 -9.92 -6.44
N ALA A 72 -7.75 -9.75 -7.77
CA ALA A 72 -7.00 -8.70 -8.45
C ALA A 72 -7.48 -7.31 -8.03
N SER A 73 -8.80 -7.11 -8.01
CA SER A 73 -9.42 -5.87 -7.55
C SER A 73 -9.07 -5.57 -6.09
N LEU A 74 -9.19 -6.57 -5.20
CA LEU A 74 -8.86 -6.45 -3.79
C LEU A 74 -7.40 -6.05 -3.60
N LEU A 75 -6.49 -6.69 -4.31
CA LEU A 75 -5.06 -6.41 -4.20
C LEU A 75 -4.70 -5.00 -4.73
N THR A 76 -5.40 -4.55 -5.78
CA THR A 76 -5.22 -3.21 -6.36
C THR A 76 -5.60 -2.13 -5.37
N ILE A 77 -6.74 -2.29 -4.69
CA ILE A 77 -7.23 -1.26 -3.76
C ILE A 77 -6.57 -1.35 -2.41
N SER A 78 -6.08 -2.53 -2.03
CA SER A 78 -5.34 -2.74 -0.78
C SER A 78 -4.07 -1.87 -0.67
N ILE A 79 -3.56 -1.29 -1.77
CA ILE A 79 -2.39 -0.42 -1.71
C ILE A 79 -2.60 0.81 -0.81
N ASN A 80 -3.80 1.38 -0.82
CA ASN A 80 -4.15 2.55 -0.02
C ASN A 80 -4.17 2.23 1.49
N PRO A 81 -4.94 1.22 1.98
CA PRO A 81 -4.92 0.85 3.39
C PRO A 81 -3.59 0.25 3.85
N ILE A 82 -2.80 -0.39 2.98
CA ILE A 82 -1.41 -0.79 3.29
C ILE A 82 -0.55 0.44 3.56
N GLY A 83 -0.63 1.47 2.70
CA GLY A 83 0.11 2.72 2.87
C GLY A 83 -0.27 3.46 4.15
N MET A 84 -1.56 3.48 4.49
CA MET A 84 -2.04 4.10 5.73
C MET A 84 -1.63 3.29 6.97
N SER A 85 -1.67 1.96 6.90
CA SER A 85 -1.17 1.10 7.99
C SER A 85 0.34 1.31 8.24
N LEU A 86 1.11 1.54 7.17
CA LEU A 86 2.52 1.90 7.28
C LEU A 86 2.70 3.30 7.91
N LEU A 87 1.84 4.26 7.55
CA LEU A 87 1.85 5.59 8.13
C LEU A 87 1.53 5.57 9.63
N ASP A 88 0.55 4.78 10.05
CA ASP A 88 0.21 4.56 11.46
C ASP A 88 1.40 3.97 12.24
N PHE A 89 2.08 3.00 11.64
CA PHE A 89 3.30 2.40 12.21
C PHE A 89 4.44 3.42 12.37
N ILE A 90 4.64 4.29 11.37
CA ILE A 90 5.68 5.34 11.40
C ILE A 90 5.34 6.42 12.43
N ASN A 91 4.07 6.81 12.54
CA ASN A 91 3.64 7.88 13.42
C ASN A 91 3.57 7.47 14.91
N TRP A 92 3.89 6.20 15.24
CA TRP A 92 3.77 5.65 16.60
C TRP A 92 2.38 5.91 17.23
N GLY A 93 1.37 5.99 16.38
CA GLY A 93 -0.02 6.26 16.75
C GLY A 93 -0.75 4.99 17.20
N ILE A 94 -2.07 5.11 17.39
CA ILE A 94 -2.93 3.93 17.57
C ILE A 94 -2.90 3.15 16.25
N ILE A 95 -2.49 1.89 16.31
CA ILE A 95 -2.53 1.00 15.14
C ILE A 95 -3.99 0.66 14.87
N HIS A 96 -4.56 1.24 13.82
CA HIS A 96 -5.91 0.92 13.37
C HIS A 96 -5.95 -0.43 12.64
N SER A 97 -7.10 -1.08 12.62
CA SER A 97 -7.26 -2.33 11.86
C SER A 97 -7.09 -2.05 10.38
N PHE A 98 -6.57 -3.02 9.63
CA PHE A 98 -6.45 -2.93 8.16
C PHE A 98 -7.79 -2.56 7.50
N THR A 99 -8.89 -3.07 8.04
CA THR A 99 -10.25 -2.81 7.55
C THR A 99 -10.74 -1.39 7.82
N ASP A 100 -10.22 -0.73 8.85
CA ASP A 100 -10.64 0.62 9.25
C ASP A 100 -10.16 1.67 8.24
N HIS A 101 -9.12 1.32 7.49
CA HIS A 101 -8.55 2.14 6.43
C HIS A 101 -9.34 2.08 5.11
N PHE A 102 -10.32 1.18 4.99
CA PHE A 102 -11.21 1.15 3.84
C PHE A 102 -12.34 2.16 4.02
N SER A 103 -12.32 3.21 3.22
CA SER A 103 -13.43 4.14 3.12
C SER A 103 -14.59 3.53 2.32
N LYS A 104 -15.78 4.15 2.44
CA LYS A 104 -16.94 3.80 1.59
C LYS A 104 -16.61 3.93 0.09
N ALA A 105 -15.73 4.86 -0.28
CA ALA A 105 -15.30 5.02 -1.66
C ALA A 105 -14.44 3.85 -2.14
N ASP A 106 -13.56 3.32 -1.29
CA ASP A 106 -12.71 2.17 -1.62
C ASP A 106 -13.54 0.93 -1.95
N TRP A 107 -14.65 0.71 -1.23
CA TRP A 107 -15.59 -0.37 -1.54
C TRP A 107 -16.30 -0.20 -2.89
N VAL A 108 -16.63 1.04 -3.29
CA VAL A 108 -17.20 1.32 -4.61
C VAL A 108 -16.15 1.11 -5.71
N ILE A 109 -14.93 1.58 -5.48
CA ILE A 109 -13.81 1.40 -6.40
C ILE A 109 -13.47 -0.09 -6.56
N LEU A 110 -13.65 -0.90 -5.52
CA LEU A 110 -13.48 -2.37 -5.53
C LEU A 110 -14.46 -3.05 -6.46
N LEU A 111 -15.72 -2.63 -6.40
CA LEU A 111 -16.72 -3.15 -7.30
C LEU A 111 -16.41 -2.77 -8.75
N ILE A 112 -16.01 -1.52 -9.00
CA ILE A 112 -15.68 -1.05 -10.35
C ILE A 112 -14.48 -1.81 -10.92
N HIS A 113 -13.39 -1.96 -10.15
CA HIS A 113 -12.21 -2.71 -10.58
C HIS A 113 -12.53 -4.19 -10.80
N MET A 114 -13.34 -4.81 -9.94
CA MET A 114 -13.76 -6.19 -10.11
C MET A 114 -14.52 -6.37 -11.43
N LEU A 115 -15.46 -5.47 -11.74
CA LEU A 115 -16.22 -5.51 -12.99
C LEU A 115 -15.31 -5.30 -14.21
N LEU A 116 -14.36 -4.37 -14.15
CA LEU A 116 -13.39 -4.13 -15.23
C LEU A 116 -12.50 -5.35 -15.48
N PHE A 117 -11.93 -5.95 -14.44
CA PHE A 117 -11.10 -7.14 -14.56
C PHE A 117 -11.91 -8.33 -15.09
N TRP A 118 -13.12 -8.53 -14.58
CA TRP A 118 -13.99 -9.62 -15.03
C TRP A 118 -14.42 -9.46 -16.50
N LEU A 119 -14.72 -8.23 -16.93
CA LEU A 119 -15.08 -7.91 -18.31
C LEU A 119 -13.89 -8.10 -19.25
N GLY A 120 -12.70 -7.68 -18.85
CA GLY A 120 -11.46 -7.95 -19.59
C GLY A 120 -11.20 -9.44 -19.77
N GLU A 121 -11.41 -10.24 -18.72
CA GLU A 121 -11.31 -11.70 -18.80
C GLU A 121 -12.37 -12.33 -19.72
N GLU A 122 -13.60 -11.82 -19.73
CA GLU A 122 -14.68 -12.34 -20.60
C GLU A 122 -14.40 -12.06 -22.07
N ILE A 123 -13.90 -10.86 -22.40
CA ILE A 123 -13.47 -10.52 -23.76
C ILE A 123 -12.33 -11.44 -24.20
N GLY A 124 -11.33 -11.65 -23.33
CA GLY A 124 -10.22 -12.57 -23.61
C GLY A 124 -10.70 -14.01 -23.89
N TYR A 125 -11.65 -14.50 -23.09
CA TYR A 125 -12.25 -15.81 -23.29
C TYR A 125 -13.01 -15.92 -24.62
N GLN A 126 -13.84 -14.93 -24.97
CA GLN A 126 -14.59 -14.93 -26.24
C GLN A 126 -13.65 -14.94 -27.44
N ASN A 127 -12.61 -14.11 -27.43
CA ASN A 127 -11.62 -14.08 -28.50
C ASN A 127 -10.84 -15.39 -28.64
N SER A 128 -10.53 -16.09 -27.53
CA SER A 128 -9.88 -17.40 -27.62
C SER A 128 -10.76 -18.46 -28.29
N LYS A 129 -12.08 -18.37 -28.07
CA LYS A 129 -13.05 -19.33 -28.59
C LYS A 129 -13.40 -19.12 -30.07
N GLU A 130 -13.19 -17.91 -30.57
CA GLU A 130 -13.41 -17.56 -31.99
C GLU A 130 -12.21 -17.92 -32.88
N ASN A 131 -11.02 -18.10 -32.28
CA ASN A 131 -9.77 -18.44 -32.98
C ASN A 131 -9.44 -19.95 -32.96
N ASP A 132 -10.26 -20.77 -32.29
CA ASP A 132 -10.20 -22.25 -32.28
C ASP A 132 -11.26 -22.84 -33.24
#